data_AF-A0A519CBQ9-F1
#
_entry.id   AF-A0A519CBQ9-F1
#
_cell.length_a   1.000
_cell.length_b   1.000
_cell.length_c   1.000
_cell.angle_alpha   90.00
_cell.angle_beta   90.00
_cell.angle_gamma   90.00
#
_symmetry.space_group_name_H-M   'P 1'
#
loop_
_entity.id
_entity.type
_entity.pdbx_description
1 polymer ?
#
loop_
_entity_poly.entity_id
_entity_poly.type
_entity_poly.pdbx_seq_one_letter_code
_entity_poly.pdbx_strand_id
1 'polypeptide(L)'
;MFKQRKYELLLFLTGIVYVAIYWFFFDYLGEGTGVSWMDSVIQHKVQFMGFVGLSLLLNVYIIFYHWTQPPHPKYLMLPKRKLSIVTHIIGGTSEVIVGALAWYCLYTGQSILLDGASWALIMAACVIVAHGPSSLFQTPGVFGAKGIMVPAYIGISTLHIYSAVHVALDPTSLIWVERTWITLQAYAFVRIYGRALWVNKAIPESTYTVGTMAGGATIIHFVVGPAGLLLFCVGIIVHIKLYKLIMQPTENEYRTFMEERTHSATINNDARALWLQSNTEEDSSEYNEIDAAKAAFKSLDRDESGTLDVEEIESLLTSWHATPHVMQAFLDRCGGGEGIDFDTFRKSVWALGNVESRVMAVKTSGAMDDDDKTKAQRIFEFLDIDKSGYIELMEMELLLVEWGMTSYEAMAYMKRFGGEDGKISLEEFHQQMAPLWKFAYKRAFRADAAQPLH
;
A
#
# COMPACT_ATOMS: atom_id res chain seq x y z
N MET A 1 -16.55 -2.55 -13.61
CA MET A 1 -16.70 -1.13 -14.04
C MET A 1 -17.54 -0.27 -13.08
N PHE A 2 -18.74 -0.70 -12.64
CA PHE A 2 -19.59 0.11 -11.74
C PHE A 2 -19.01 0.31 -10.33
N LYS A 3 -18.47 -0.76 -9.69
CA LYS A 3 -17.78 -0.67 -8.39
C LYS A 3 -16.56 0.29 -8.44
N GLN A 4 -15.83 0.31 -9.55
CA GLN A 4 -14.67 1.20 -9.74
C GLN A 4 -15.08 2.68 -9.76
N ARG A 5 -16.11 3.05 -10.53
CA ARG A 5 -16.59 4.45 -10.59
C ARG A 5 -17.11 4.93 -9.23
N LYS A 6 -17.79 4.07 -8.48
CA LYS A 6 -18.22 4.36 -7.10
C LYS A 6 -17.02 4.62 -6.18
N TYR A 7 -15.97 3.81 -6.30
CA TYR A 7 -14.76 3.98 -5.52
C TYR A 7 -14.03 5.27 -5.89
N GLU A 8 -13.88 5.58 -7.19
CA GLU A 8 -13.31 6.85 -7.66
C GLU A 8 -14.09 8.06 -7.13
N LEU A 9 -15.43 7.99 -7.14
CA LEU A 9 -16.30 9.01 -6.54
C LEU A 9 -16.05 9.18 -5.04
N LEU A 10 -15.92 8.07 -4.30
CA LEU A 10 -15.60 8.11 -2.87
C LEU A 10 -14.27 8.84 -2.61
N LEU A 11 -13.21 8.51 -3.36
CA LEU A 11 -11.90 9.16 -3.19
C LEU A 11 -11.99 10.65 -3.50
N PHE A 12 -12.70 11.02 -4.58
CA PHE A 12 -12.91 12.41 -4.97
C PHE A 12 -13.65 13.21 -3.88
N LEU A 13 -14.77 12.69 -3.37
CA LEU A 13 -15.53 13.33 -2.29
C LEU A 13 -14.72 13.45 -1.00
N THR A 14 -13.88 12.45 -0.70
CA THR A 14 -12.97 12.50 0.45
C THR A 14 -11.97 13.65 0.31
N GLY A 15 -11.41 13.84 -0.89
CA GLY A 15 -10.55 14.98 -1.18
C GLY A 15 -11.26 16.33 -0.99
N ILE A 16 -12.50 16.46 -1.48
CA ILE A 16 -13.32 17.67 -1.28
C ILE A 16 -13.53 17.96 0.21
N VAL A 17 -13.86 16.94 1.01
CA VAL A 17 -14.06 17.09 2.46
C VAL A 17 -12.79 17.64 3.12
N TYR A 18 -11.62 17.11 2.79
CA TYR A 18 -10.35 17.62 3.35
C TYR A 18 -10.08 19.06 2.91
N VAL A 19 -10.28 19.39 1.63
CA VAL A 19 -10.13 20.78 1.14
C VAL A 19 -11.08 21.72 1.89
N ALA A 20 -12.33 21.32 2.12
CA ALA A 20 -13.30 22.11 2.87
C ALA A 20 -12.88 22.29 4.35
N ILE A 21 -12.35 21.25 4.98
CA ILE A 21 -11.78 21.33 6.34
C ILE A 21 -10.62 22.33 6.36
N TYR A 22 -9.66 22.23 5.44
CA TYR A 22 -8.50 23.12 5.41
C TYR A 22 -8.89 24.56 5.12
N TRP A 23 -9.77 24.79 4.15
CA TRP A 23 -10.32 26.11 3.88
C TRP A 23 -11.01 26.70 5.10
N PHE A 24 -11.85 25.93 5.79
CA PHE A 24 -12.54 26.39 6.98
C PHE A 24 -11.56 26.77 8.10
N PHE A 25 -10.52 25.97 8.33
CA PHE A 25 -9.57 26.22 9.41
C PHE A 25 -8.54 27.30 9.10
N PHE A 26 -7.94 27.27 7.92
CA PHE A 26 -6.90 28.24 7.55
C PHE A 26 -7.48 29.56 7.09
N ASP A 27 -8.43 29.54 6.16
CA ASP A 27 -8.89 30.77 5.49
C ASP A 27 -10.06 31.41 6.23
N TYR A 28 -11.05 30.61 6.66
CA TYR A 28 -12.25 31.16 7.31
C TYR A 28 -12.02 31.50 8.78
N LEU A 29 -11.48 30.57 9.58
CA LEU A 29 -11.22 30.80 11.00
C LEU A 29 -9.87 31.49 11.26
N GLY A 30 -8.83 31.11 10.52
CA GLY A 30 -7.47 31.63 10.68
C GLY A 30 -7.18 32.92 9.91
N GLU A 31 -8.16 33.46 9.18
CA GLU A 31 -8.02 34.62 8.29
C GLU A 31 -6.89 34.47 7.24
N GLY A 32 -6.46 33.25 6.93
CA GLY A 32 -5.32 32.98 6.07
C GLY A 32 -3.96 33.38 6.67
N THR A 33 -3.92 33.80 7.93
CA THR A 33 -2.72 34.35 8.57
C THR A 33 -2.19 33.43 9.67
N GLY A 34 -0.89 33.16 9.60
CA GLY A 34 -0.13 32.48 10.62
C GLY A 34 1.26 33.11 10.67
N VAL A 35 1.90 33.06 11.83
CA VAL A 35 3.27 33.53 12.00
C VAL A 35 4.21 32.37 11.64
N SER A 36 5.27 32.64 10.87
CA SER A 36 6.31 31.65 10.59
C SER A 36 6.85 31.05 11.90
N TRP A 37 7.26 29.78 11.86
CA TRP A 37 7.94 29.17 13.00
C TRP A 37 9.22 29.93 13.38
N MET A 38 9.85 30.60 12.42
CA MET A 38 11.02 31.46 12.66
C MET A 38 10.68 32.81 13.28
N ASP A 39 9.43 33.23 13.26
CA ASP A 39 9.00 34.47 13.92
C ASP A 39 8.28 34.19 15.24
N SER A 40 8.17 32.90 15.62
CA SER A 40 7.59 32.45 16.88
C SER A 40 8.55 32.64 18.08
N VAL A 41 8.01 32.45 19.30
CA VAL A 41 8.81 32.48 20.54
C VAL A 41 9.94 31.45 20.50
N ILE A 42 11.04 31.74 21.21
CA ILE A 42 12.29 30.97 21.15
C ILE A 42 12.10 29.45 21.33
N GLN A 43 11.18 29.04 22.19
CA GLN A 43 10.85 27.63 22.42
C GLN A 43 10.38 26.93 21.14
N HIS A 44 9.42 27.53 20.43
CA HIS A 44 8.86 26.97 19.20
C HIS A 44 9.86 27.02 18.04
N LYS A 45 10.64 28.11 17.95
CA LYS A 45 11.75 28.21 17.00
C LYS A 45 12.77 27.08 17.19
N VAL A 46 13.20 26.80 18.43
CA VAL A 46 14.16 25.73 18.73
C VAL A 46 13.57 24.35 18.40
N GLN A 47 12.30 24.11 18.73
CA GLN A 47 11.61 22.86 18.36
C GLN A 47 11.55 22.67 16.85
N PHE A 48 11.21 23.73 16.10
CA PHE A 48 11.18 23.70 14.65
C PHE A 48 12.56 23.46 14.04
N MET A 49 13.60 24.13 14.51
CA MET A 49 14.98 23.90 14.04
C MET A 49 15.45 22.47 14.29
N GLY A 50 15.11 21.89 15.45
CA GLY A 50 15.37 20.47 15.74
C GLY A 50 14.64 19.54 14.77
N PHE A 51 13.37 19.82 14.48
CA PHE A 51 12.58 19.10 13.49
C PHE A 51 13.18 19.19 12.08
N VAL A 52 13.57 20.39 11.62
CA VAL A 52 14.19 20.61 10.31
C VAL A 52 15.51 19.85 10.20
N GLY A 53 16.37 19.94 11.22
CA GLY A 53 17.65 19.24 11.25
C GLY A 53 17.49 17.72 11.15
N LEU A 54 16.57 17.14 11.93
CA LEU A 54 16.25 15.72 11.85
C LEU A 54 15.67 15.35 10.48
N SER A 55 14.74 16.15 9.96
CA SER A 55 14.09 15.91 8.66
C SER A 55 15.13 15.87 7.54
N LEU A 56 16.07 16.81 7.49
CA LEU A 56 17.12 16.84 6.46
C LEU A 56 18.00 15.58 6.51
N LEU A 57 18.42 15.13 7.70
CA LEU A 57 19.21 13.90 7.86
C LEU A 57 18.43 12.67 7.36
N LEU A 58 17.14 12.59 7.69
CA LEU A 58 16.28 11.51 7.21
C LEU A 58 16.12 11.55 5.69
N ASN A 59 15.94 12.72 5.09
CA ASN A 59 15.83 12.85 3.63
C ASN A 59 17.10 12.39 2.92
N VAL A 60 18.28 12.76 3.41
CA VAL A 60 19.55 12.31 2.82
C VAL A 60 19.63 10.78 2.82
N TYR A 61 19.34 10.15 3.96
CA TYR A 61 19.31 8.69 4.07
C TYR A 61 18.30 8.06 3.11
N ILE A 62 17.08 8.61 3.04
CA ILE A 62 16.01 8.02 2.24
C ILE A 62 16.22 8.23 0.73
N ILE A 63 16.67 9.41 0.32
CA ILE A 63 17.01 9.67 -1.10
C ILE A 63 18.13 8.72 -1.52
N PHE A 64 19.20 8.61 -0.72
CA PHE A 64 20.27 7.64 -0.99
C PHE A 64 19.72 6.22 -1.12
N TYR A 65 18.85 5.80 -0.21
CA TYR A 65 18.22 4.49 -0.24
C TYR A 65 17.40 4.28 -1.54
N HIS A 66 16.57 5.24 -1.93
CA HIS A 66 15.74 5.12 -3.13
C HIS A 66 16.50 5.15 -4.44
N TRP A 67 17.62 5.86 -4.49
CA TRP A 67 18.49 5.88 -5.67
C TRP A 67 19.33 4.61 -5.79
N THR A 68 19.53 3.87 -4.69
CA THR A 68 20.35 2.65 -4.67
C THR A 68 19.54 1.36 -4.62
N GLN A 69 18.25 1.42 -4.26
CA GLN A 69 17.36 0.25 -4.22
C GLN A 69 16.20 0.42 -5.21
N PRO A 70 15.93 -0.59 -6.06
CA PRO A 70 14.84 -0.50 -7.02
C PRO A 70 13.48 -0.41 -6.30
N PRO A 71 12.52 0.37 -6.83
CA PRO A 71 11.16 0.41 -6.33
C PRO A 71 10.48 -0.96 -6.35
N HIS A 72 9.46 -1.13 -5.51
CA HIS A 72 8.65 -2.34 -5.49
C HIS A 72 8.08 -2.64 -6.89
N PRO A 73 8.06 -3.92 -7.35
CA PRO A 73 7.66 -4.27 -8.71
C PRO A 73 6.27 -3.78 -9.11
N LYS A 74 5.34 -3.71 -8.15
CA LYS A 74 4.01 -3.12 -8.32
C LYS A 74 3.99 -1.76 -9.01
N TYR A 75 5.06 -0.97 -8.85
CA TYR A 75 5.20 0.34 -9.50
C TYR A 75 5.92 0.31 -10.84
N LEU A 76 6.62 -0.78 -11.18
CA LEU A 76 7.51 -0.86 -12.35
C LEU A 76 6.88 -1.61 -13.52
N MET A 77 5.97 -2.54 -13.26
CA MET A 77 5.44 -3.47 -14.26
C MET A 77 4.49 -2.79 -15.26
N LEU A 78 3.59 -1.93 -14.78
CA LEU A 78 2.64 -1.22 -15.65
C LEU A 78 3.17 0.16 -16.03
N PRO A 79 3.11 0.59 -17.31
CA PRO A 79 3.62 1.89 -17.75
C PRO A 79 3.04 3.08 -16.99
N LYS A 80 1.73 3.06 -16.69
CA LYS A 80 1.06 4.11 -15.92
C LYS A 80 1.63 4.24 -14.50
N ARG A 81 1.88 3.10 -13.85
CA ARG A 81 2.47 3.05 -12.51
C ARG A 81 3.94 3.50 -12.54
N LYS A 82 4.68 3.09 -13.57
CA LYS A 82 6.08 3.48 -13.78
C LYS A 82 6.22 4.99 -13.98
N LEU A 83 5.36 5.58 -14.81
CA LEU A 83 5.32 7.02 -15.00
C LEU A 83 5.02 7.72 -13.66
N SER A 84 3.97 7.28 -12.94
CA SER A 84 3.60 7.87 -11.66
C SER A 84 4.74 7.85 -10.64
N ILE A 85 5.43 6.71 -10.44
CA ILE A 85 6.49 6.62 -9.44
C ILE A 85 7.71 7.47 -9.83
N VAL A 86 8.05 7.54 -11.12
CA VAL A 86 9.14 8.40 -11.61
C VAL A 86 8.80 9.87 -11.41
N THR A 87 7.59 10.30 -11.80
CA THR A 87 7.10 11.67 -11.56
C THR A 87 7.08 12.00 -10.06
N HIS A 88 6.67 11.06 -9.22
CA HIS A 88 6.64 11.22 -7.77
C HIS A 88 8.04 11.42 -7.18
N ILE A 89 9.00 10.56 -7.52
CA ILE A 89 10.37 10.61 -7.00
C ILE A 89 11.07 11.88 -7.48
N ILE A 90 10.97 12.22 -8.78
CA ILE A 90 11.60 13.43 -9.32
C ILE A 90 10.96 14.67 -8.69
N GLY A 91 9.63 14.75 -8.69
CA GLY A 91 8.89 15.87 -8.11
C GLY A 91 9.25 16.08 -6.64
N GLY A 92 9.18 15.03 -5.82
CA GLY A 92 9.50 15.12 -4.39
C GLY A 92 10.97 15.44 -4.12
N THR A 93 11.91 14.86 -4.88
CA THR A 93 13.35 15.15 -4.70
C THR A 93 13.67 16.60 -5.06
N SER A 94 13.12 17.10 -6.18
CA SER A 94 13.27 18.50 -6.57
C SER A 94 12.67 19.44 -5.53
N GLU A 95 11.51 19.08 -4.97
CA GLU A 95 10.83 19.87 -3.95
C GLU A 95 11.63 20.01 -2.66
N VAL A 96 12.30 18.94 -2.18
CA VAL A 96 13.18 19.02 -0.99
C VAL A 96 14.23 20.13 -1.16
N ILE A 97 14.88 20.17 -2.33
CA ILE A 97 15.97 21.11 -2.62
C ILE A 97 15.40 22.51 -2.83
N VAL A 98 14.41 22.65 -3.71
CA VAL A 98 13.83 23.94 -4.08
C VAL A 98 13.13 24.60 -2.89
N GLY A 99 12.41 23.84 -2.06
CA GLY A 99 11.77 24.37 -0.86
C GLY A 99 12.76 24.87 0.18
N ALA A 100 13.90 24.20 0.35
CA ALA A 100 14.98 24.68 1.21
C ALA A 100 15.60 25.99 0.69
N LEU A 101 15.79 26.11 -0.63
CA LEU A 101 16.27 27.35 -1.26
C LEU A 101 15.26 28.49 -1.14
N ALA A 102 13.97 28.22 -1.39
CA ALA A 102 12.88 29.18 -1.24
C ALA A 102 12.83 29.73 0.18
N TRP A 103 12.81 28.83 1.18
CA TRP A 103 12.79 29.19 2.59
C TRP A 103 14.02 30.03 2.98
N TYR A 104 15.23 29.61 2.57
CA TYR A 104 16.45 30.36 2.89
C TYR A 104 16.44 31.77 2.30
N CYS A 105 16.07 31.91 1.03
CA CYS A 105 16.06 33.19 0.35
C CYS A 105 15.00 34.14 0.93
N LEU A 106 13.80 33.63 1.23
CA LEU A 106 12.73 34.42 1.86
C LEU A 106 13.10 34.85 3.28
N TYR A 107 13.65 33.93 4.10
CA TYR A 107 13.98 34.23 5.49
C TYR A 107 15.17 35.20 5.63
N THR A 108 16.20 35.04 4.80
CA THR A 108 17.42 35.88 4.88
C THR A 108 17.37 37.14 4.02
N GLY A 109 16.44 37.22 3.08
CA GLY A 109 16.40 38.26 2.04
C GLY A 109 17.51 38.15 1.00
N GLN A 110 18.29 37.06 1.00
CA GLN A 110 19.33 36.81 0.00
C GLN A 110 18.78 36.08 -1.22
N SER A 111 19.46 36.19 -2.37
CA SER A 111 19.13 35.45 -3.59
C SER A 111 20.24 34.46 -3.93
N ILE A 112 19.87 33.21 -4.20
CA ILE A 112 20.77 32.17 -4.73
C ILE A 112 20.29 31.82 -6.13
N LEU A 113 20.94 32.35 -7.16
CA LEU A 113 20.56 32.29 -8.59
C LEU A 113 19.21 32.95 -8.92
N LEU A 114 18.16 32.70 -8.14
CA LEU A 114 16.83 33.30 -8.20
C LEU A 114 16.48 33.92 -6.84
N ASP A 115 15.48 34.81 -6.83
CA ASP A 115 14.90 35.34 -5.60
C ASP A 115 14.01 34.29 -4.89
N GLY A 116 13.65 34.58 -3.63
CA GLY A 116 12.86 33.66 -2.81
C GLY A 116 11.47 33.36 -3.40
N ALA A 117 10.81 34.34 -3.98
CA ALA A 117 9.49 34.17 -4.61
C ALA A 117 9.56 33.24 -5.83
N SER A 118 10.58 33.37 -6.67
CA SER A 118 10.79 32.50 -7.83
C SER A 118 11.04 31.06 -7.41
N TRP A 119 11.88 30.84 -6.38
CA TRP A 119 12.08 29.50 -5.83
C TRP A 119 10.78 28.92 -5.23
N ALA A 120 9.99 29.74 -4.54
CA ALA A 120 8.71 29.34 -3.97
C ALA A 120 7.71 28.91 -5.07
N LEU A 121 7.66 29.62 -6.19
CA LEU A 121 6.83 29.24 -7.34
C LEU A 121 7.28 27.91 -7.98
N ILE A 122 8.58 27.67 -8.08
CA ILE A 122 9.10 26.38 -8.57
C ILE A 122 8.71 25.25 -7.60
N MET A 123 8.82 25.48 -6.29
CA MET A 123 8.36 24.51 -5.28
C MET A 123 6.88 24.19 -5.47
N ALA A 124 6.03 25.22 -5.58
CA ALA A 124 4.60 25.04 -5.80
C ALA A 124 4.30 24.25 -7.08
N ALA A 125 5.03 24.52 -8.18
CA ALA A 125 4.91 23.78 -9.42
C ALA A 125 5.31 22.31 -9.28
N CYS A 126 6.40 22.00 -8.56
CA CYS A 126 6.80 20.63 -8.25
C CYS A 126 5.67 19.86 -7.54
N VAL A 127 5.00 20.51 -6.59
CA VAL A 127 3.88 19.91 -5.84
C VAL A 127 2.66 19.72 -6.73
N ILE A 128 2.18 20.80 -7.35
CA ILE A 128 0.87 20.82 -8.04
C ILE A 128 0.88 19.99 -9.32
N VAL A 129 2.01 19.95 -10.04
CA VAL A 129 2.09 19.27 -11.35
C VAL A 129 2.60 17.83 -11.23
N ALA A 130 3.50 17.57 -10.29
CA ALA A 130 4.19 16.28 -10.21
C ALA A 130 3.91 15.54 -8.90
N HIS A 131 4.39 16.04 -7.78
CA HIS A 131 4.49 15.28 -6.54
C HIS A 131 3.10 14.97 -5.93
N GLY A 132 2.24 15.98 -5.79
CA GLY A 132 0.88 15.84 -5.25
C GLY A 132 -0.02 14.91 -6.07
N PRO A 133 -0.23 15.15 -7.38
CA PRO A 133 -1.07 14.29 -8.22
C PRO A 133 -0.58 12.84 -8.28
N SER A 134 0.74 12.62 -8.40
CA SER A 134 1.31 11.27 -8.42
C SER A 134 1.17 10.57 -7.07
N SER A 135 1.21 11.28 -5.93
CA SER A 135 0.93 10.72 -4.60
C SER A 135 -0.52 10.27 -4.47
N LEU A 136 -1.48 11.12 -4.88
CA LEU A 136 -2.91 10.79 -4.87
C LEU A 136 -3.23 9.58 -5.76
N PHE A 137 -2.62 9.49 -6.94
CA PHE A 137 -2.77 8.33 -7.83
C PHE A 137 -2.25 7.02 -7.21
N GLN A 138 -1.22 7.10 -6.37
CA GLN A 138 -0.64 5.92 -5.70
C GLN A 138 -1.39 5.53 -4.42
N THR A 139 -2.14 6.46 -3.81
CA THR A 139 -2.81 6.29 -2.52
C THR A 139 -3.70 5.05 -2.40
N PRO A 140 -4.48 4.62 -3.43
CA PRO A 140 -5.26 3.39 -3.33
C PRO A 140 -4.44 2.12 -3.06
N GLY A 141 -3.15 2.13 -3.40
CA GLY A 141 -2.21 1.00 -3.26
C GLY A 141 -1.42 0.96 -1.95
N VAL A 142 -1.73 1.81 -0.97
CA VAL A 142 -1.07 1.83 0.37
C VAL A 142 -1.42 0.60 1.19
N PHE A 143 -0.55 0.15 2.09
CA PHE A 143 -0.83 -1.00 2.95
C PHE A 143 -1.66 -0.61 4.19
N GLY A 144 -1.88 -1.57 5.09
CA GLY A 144 -2.62 -1.39 6.34
C GLY A 144 -4.13 -1.36 6.18
N ALA A 145 -4.83 -0.96 7.25
CA ALA A 145 -6.28 -0.82 7.30
C ALA A 145 -6.76 0.27 6.32
N LYS A 146 -7.23 -0.14 5.14
CA LYS A 146 -7.58 0.76 4.03
C LYS A 146 -8.56 1.85 4.43
N GLY A 147 -9.51 1.55 5.32
CA GLY A 147 -10.49 2.51 5.84
C GLY A 147 -9.91 3.65 6.66
N ILE A 148 -8.68 3.51 7.16
CA ILE A 148 -7.94 4.56 7.86
C ILE A 148 -6.85 5.12 6.93
N MET A 149 -6.11 4.23 6.27
CA MET A 149 -4.92 4.57 5.51
C MET A 149 -5.22 5.38 4.26
N VAL A 150 -6.21 4.97 3.46
CA VAL A 150 -6.59 5.69 2.24
C VAL A 150 -7.02 7.13 2.55
N PRO A 151 -7.98 7.40 3.46
CA PRO A 151 -8.32 8.77 3.79
C PRO A 151 -7.18 9.55 4.46
N ALA A 152 -6.34 8.94 5.29
CA ALA A 152 -5.19 9.63 5.88
C ALA A 152 -4.19 10.11 4.81
N TYR A 153 -3.88 9.27 3.81
CA TYR A 153 -3.00 9.64 2.70
C TYR A 153 -3.63 10.69 1.77
N ILE A 154 -4.94 10.61 1.51
CA ILE A 154 -5.67 11.68 0.81
C ILE A 154 -5.57 12.98 1.61
N GLY A 155 -5.80 12.94 2.92
CA GLY A 155 -5.72 14.09 3.80
C GLY A 155 -4.37 14.78 3.71
N ILE A 156 -3.27 14.05 3.88
CA ILE A 156 -1.93 14.68 3.86
C ILE A 156 -1.55 15.16 2.45
N SER A 157 -1.91 14.42 1.41
CA SER A 157 -1.60 14.81 0.03
C SER A 157 -2.42 16.04 -0.41
N THR A 158 -3.67 16.14 0.03
CA THR A 158 -4.51 17.33 -0.22
C THR A 158 -4.04 18.53 0.59
N LEU A 159 -3.61 18.34 1.85
CA LEU A 159 -3.02 19.41 2.67
C LEU A 159 -1.75 19.97 2.02
N HIS A 160 -0.94 19.07 1.46
CA HIS A 160 0.28 19.41 0.75
C HIS A 160 0.00 20.24 -0.52
N ILE A 161 -0.92 19.76 -1.37
CA ILE A 161 -1.35 20.51 -2.57
C ILE A 161 -2.00 21.84 -2.18
N TYR A 162 -2.83 21.86 -1.15
CA TYR A 162 -3.51 23.06 -0.67
C TYR A 162 -2.50 24.11 -0.18
N SER A 163 -1.47 23.70 0.56
CA SER A 163 -0.38 24.59 0.99
C SER A 163 0.39 25.14 -0.22
N ALA A 164 0.68 24.31 -1.22
CA ALA A 164 1.36 24.73 -2.44
C ALA A 164 0.53 25.69 -3.30
N VAL A 165 -0.79 25.54 -3.34
CA VAL A 165 -1.69 26.50 -4.00
C VAL A 165 -1.58 27.87 -3.33
N HIS A 166 -1.54 27.92 -1.99
CA HIS A 166 -1.31 29.17 -1.28
C HIS A 166 0.07 29.77 -1.55
N VAL A 167 1.12 28.95 -1.66
CA VAL A 167 2.44 29.43 -2.12
C VAL A 167 2.36 30.01 -3.55
N ALA A 168 1.58 29.42 -4.44
CA ALA A 168 1.42 29.94 -5.80
C ALA A 168 0.66 31.29 -5.82
N LEU A 169 -0.26 31.50 -4.88
CA LEU A 169 -1.05 32.72 -4.74
C LEU A 169 -0.27 33.84 -4.02
N ASP A 170 0.55 33.48 -3.02
CA ASP A 170 1.46 34.38 -2.31
C ASP A 170 2.85 33.74 -2.17
N PRO A 171 3.72 33.89 -3.19
CA PRO A 171 5.04 33.27 -3.20
C PRO A 171 6.02 33.92 -2.23
N THR A 172 5.65 35.04 -1.59
CA THR A 172 6.47 35.70 -0.58
C THR A 172 6.17 35.20 0.83
N SER A 173 5.12 34.40 1.00
CA SER A 173 4.68 33.90 2.30
C SER A 173 5.60 32.81 2.85
N LEU A 174 6.44 33.19 3.82
CA LEU A 174 7.33 32.24 4.49
C LEU A 174 6.56 31.10 5.17
N ILE A 175 5.41 31.39 5.79
CA ILE A 175 4.59 30.37 6.47
C ILE A 175 4.01 29.32 5.50
N TRP A 176 3.56 29.72 4.32
CA TRP A 176 3.04 28.76 3.35
C TRP A 176 4.16 27.94 2.70
N VAL A 177 5.35 28.53 2.54
CA VAL A 177 6.55 27.78 2.14
C VAL A 177 6.92 26.75 3.20
N GLU A 178 6.92 27.12 4.47
CA GLU A 178 7.16 26.20 5.60
C GLU A 178 6.13 25.07 5.62
N ARG A 179 4.83 25.37 5.56
CA ARG A 179 3.77 24.35 5.57
C ARG A 179 3.90 23.36 4.41
N THR A 180 4.21 23.86 3.22
CA THR A 180 4.42 23.01 2.03
C THR A 180 5.63 22.09 2.22
N TRP A 181 6.76 22.64 2.69
CA TRP A 181 7.97 21.85 2.92
C TRP A 181 7.84 20.87 4.09
N ILE A 182 7.12 21.22 5.15
CA ILE A 182 6.87 20.35 6.32
C ILE A 182 5.96 19.19 5.93
N THR A 183 4.90 19.44 5.15
CA THR A 183 3.98 18.37 4.71
C THR A 183 4.68 17.32 3.85
N LEU A 184 5.66 17.72 3.03
CA LEU A 184 6.55 16.79 2.31
C LEU A 184 7.25 15.82 3.26
N GLN A 185 7.62 16.24 4.48
CA GLN A 185 8.36 15.40 5.44
C GLN A 185 7.57 14.20 5.97
N ALA A 186 6.25 14.13 5.72
CA ALA A 186 5.41 13.03 6.18
C ALA A 186 5.95 11.67 5.79
N TYR A 187 6.48 11.53 4.56
CA TYR A 187 7.01 10.25 4.10
C TYR A 187 8.19 9.77 4.97
N ALA A 188 9.05 10.68 5.42
CA ALA A 188 10.24 10.35 6.20
C ALA A 188 9.86 9.86 7.61
N PHE A 189 8.91 10.54 8.25
CA PHE A 189 8.44 10.19 9.59
C PHE A 189 7.63 8.89 9.58
N VAL A 190 6.76 8.68 8.59
CA VAL A 190 6.03 7.40 8.43
C VAL A 190 6.99 6.21 8.39
N ARG A 191 8.12 6.35 7.70
CA ARG A 191 9.12 5.29 7.57
C ARG A 191 9.90 5.04 8.85
N ILE A 192 10.35 6.09 9.53
CA ILE A 192 11.13 5.90 10.76
C ILE A 192 10.25 5.31 11.88
N TYR A 193 9.01 5.78 12.04
CA TYR A 193 8.09 5.22 13.04
C TYR A 193 7.77 3.77 12.73
N GLY A 194 7.35 3.46 11.50
CA GLY A 194 7.03 2.09 11.18
C GLY A 194 8.27 1.16 11.26
N ARG A 195 9.48 1.65 10.93
CA ARG A 195 10.72 0.87 11.10
C ARG A 195 11.02 0.65 12.58
N ALA A 196 10.87 1.67 13.41
CA ALA A 196 11.07 1.58 14.85
C ALA A 196 10.09 0.59 15.48
N LEU A 197 8.80 0.69 15.18
CA LEU A 197 7.78 -0.24 15.68
C LEU A 197 8.10 -1.68 15.26
N TRP A 198 8.46 -1.89 13.98
CA TRP A 198 8.79 -3.22 13.48
C TRP A 198 10.02 -3.84 14.14
N VAL A 199 11.15 -3.10 14.22
CA VAL A 199 12.39 -3.63 14.83
C VAL A 199 12.16 -4.04 16.28
N ASN A 200 11.33 -3.28 17.00
CA ASN A 200 11.02 -3.54 18.39
C ASN A 200 9.83 -4.51 18.56
N LYS A 201 9.24 -5.03 17.47
CA LYS A 201 8.03 -5.86 17.49
C LYS A 201 6.88 -5.21 18.28
N ALA A 202 6.82 -3.89 18.25
CA ALA A 202 5.78 -3.13 18.94
C ALA A 202 4.51 -3.08 18.06
N ILE A 203 3.40 -3.58 18.60
CA ILE A 203 2.08 -3.62 17.92
C ILE A 203 2.16 -4.39 16.59
N PRO A 204 2.53 -5.69 16.61
CA PRO A 204 2.79 -6.47 15.40
C PRO A 204 1.58 -6.54 14.45
N GLU A 205 0.37 -6.62 15.00
CA GLU A 205 -0.89 -6.74 14.24
C GLU A 205 -1.38 -5.42 13.61
N SER A 206 -0.73 -4.29 13.88
CA SER A 206 -1.13 -2.99 13.31
C SER A 206 0.06 -2.06 13.05
N THR A 207 1.24 -2.67 12.83
CA THR A 207 2.51 -1.93 12.75
C THR A 207 2.48 -0.86 11.66
N TYR A 208 1.89 -1.17 10.51
CA TYR A 208 1.89 -0.25 9.36
C TYR A 208 0.93 0.91 9.60
N THR A 209 -0.32 0.63 9.99
CA THR A 209 -1.31 1.67 10.24
C THR A 209 -0.88 2.57 11.39
N VAL A 210 -0.47 2.01 12.53
CA VAL A 210 -0.07 2.81 13.70
C VAL A 210 1.20 3.61 13.43
N GLY A 211 2.21 3.00 12.79
CA GLY A 211 3.45 3.70 12.44
C GLY A 211 3.20 4.87 11.48
N THR A 212 2.32 4.67 10.51
CA THR A 212 1.98 5.72 9.54
C THR A 212 1.17 6.85 10.18
N MET A 213 0.19 6.51 11.03
CA MET A 213 -0.59 7.51 11.75
C MET A 213 0.28 8.31 12.73
N ALA A 214 1.25 7.68 13.39
CA ALA A 214 2.21 8.38 14.24
C ALA A 214 3.07 9.38 13.44
N GLY A 215 3.57 8.96 12.26
CA GLY A 215 4.32 9.85 11.37
C GLY A 215 3.48 11.04 10.89
N GLY A 216 2.24 10.78 10.45
CA GLY A 216 1.29 11.83 10.05
C GLY A 216 0.94 12.78 11.20
N ALA A 217 0.73 12.27 12.42
CA ALA A 217 0.45 13.07 13.60
C ALA A 217 1.60 14.02 13.97
N THR A 218 2.86 13.57 13.82
CA THR A 218 4.02 14.43 14.02
C THR A 218 4.03 15.59 13.03
N ILE A 219 3.81 15.32 11.74
CA ILE A 219 3.83 16.36 10.71
C ILE A 219 2.67 17.34 10.86
N ILE A 220 1.45 16.83 11.06
CA ILE A 220 0.28 17.68 11.04
C ILE A 220 0.28 18.73 12.15
N HIS A 221 0.90 18.40 13.29
CA HIS A 221 1.11 19.34 14.37
C HIS A 221 1.89 20.58 13.92
N PHE A 222 2.96 20.40 13.14
CA PHE A 222 3.78 21.51 12.63
C PHE A 222 3.10 22.31 11.50
N VAL A 223 2.06 21.76 10.87
CA VAL A 223 1.38 22.41 9.72
C VAL A 223 0.12 23.14 10.16
N VAL A 224 -0.73 22.44 10.93
CA VAL A 224 -2.07 22.89 11.33
C VAL A 224 -2.08 23.35 12.79
N GLY A 225 -1.15 22.86 13.61
CA GLY A 225 -1.14 23.09 15.05
C GLY A 225 -1.82 21.97 15.85
N PRO A 226 -2.13 22.21 17.14
CA PRO A 226 -2.64 21.18 18.06
C PRO A 226 -3.95 20.50 17.62
N ALA A 227 -4.80 21.20 16.88
CA ALA A 227 -6.06 20.66 16.37
C ALA A 227 -5.87 19.70 15.18
N GLY A 228 -4.70 19.68 14.54
CA GLY A 228 -4.47 18.98 13.28
C GLY A 228 -4.89 17.51 13.29
N LEU A 229 -4.47 16.77 14.31
CA LEU A 229 -4.82 15.34 14.42
C LEU A 229 -6.34 15.13 14.52
N LEU A 230 -7.05 15.96 15.29
CA LEU A 230 -8.49 15.88 15.43
C LEU A 230 -9.18 16.08 14.07
N LEU A 231 -8.74 17.06 13.28
CA LEU A 231 -9.29 17.33 11.95
C LEU A 231 -9.06 16.17 10.98
N PHE A 232 -7.89 15.53 11.07
CA PHE A 232 -7.63 14.32 10.29
C PHE A 232 -8.54 13.17 10.69
N CYS A 233 -8.76 12.95 11.98
CA CYS A 233 -9.69 11.94 12.48
C CYS A 233 -11.12 12.21 11.99
N VAL A 234 -11.57 13.48 11.97
CA VAL A 234 -12.88 13.83 11.40
C VAL A 234 -12.95 13.45 9.93
N GLY A 235 -11.95 13.78 9.13
CA GLY A 235 -11.88 13.40 7.71
C GLY A 235 -11.95 11.88 7.49
N ILE A 236 -11.24 11.10 8.30
CA ILE A 236 -11.27 9.62 8.28
C ILE A 236 -12.67 9.10 8.63
N ILE A 237 -13.30 9.64 9.68
CA ILE A 237 -14.66 9.23 10.08
C ILE A 237 -15.67 9.54 8.96
N VAL A 238 -15.59 10.73 8.34
CA VAL A 238 -16.45 11.10 7.22
C VAL A 238 -16.21 10.16 6.03
N HIS A 239 -14.96 9.83 5.71
CA HIS A 239 -14.65 8.84 4.67
C HIS A 239 -15.29 7.48 4.94
N ILE A 240 -15.19 6.96 6.17
CA ILE A 240 -15.81 5.69 6.55
C ILE A 240 -17.33 5.73 6.38
N LYS A 241 -17.98 6.85 6.73
CA LYS A 241 -19.42 7.05 6.53
C LYS A 241 -19.78 7.13 5.04
N LEU A 242 -19.00 7.86 4.25
CA LEU A 242 -19.17 7.94 2.79
C LEU A 242 -18.97 6.58 2.13
N TYR A 243 -17.99 5.79 2.58
CA TYR A 243 -17.75 4.43 2.10
C TYR A 243 -19.00 3.56 2.32
N LYS A 244 -19.55 3.55 3.53
CA LYS A 244 -20.79 2.80 3.82
C LYS A 244 -21.96 3.27 2.94
N LEU A 245 -22.10 4.58 2.74
CA LEU A 245 -23.20 5.15 1.96
C LEU A 245 -23.10 4.84 0.46
N ILE A 246 -21.92 4.99 -0.13
CA ILE A 246 -21.69 4.91 -1.58
C ILE A 246 -21.46 3.47 -2.03
N MET A 247 -20.60 2.75 -1.30
CA MET A 247 -20.19 1.39 -1.66
C MET A 247 -21.22 0.35 -1.23
N GLN A 248 -21.96 0.62 -0.14
CA GLN A 248 -22.92 -0.32 0.45
C GLN A 248 -22.29 -1.71 0.65
N PRO A 249 -21.18 -1.79 1.39
CA PRO A 249 -20.41 -3.02 1.53
C PRO A 249 -21.20 -4.08 2.33
N THR A 250 -20.96 -5.36 2.04
CA THR A 250 -21.32 -6.43 2.98
C THR A 250 -20.51 -6.32 4.28
N GLU A 251 -20.92 -7.04 5.32
CA GLU A 251 -20.17 -7.06 6.59
C GLU A 251 -18.73 -7.56 6.38
N ASN A 252 -18.54 -8.58 5.54
CA ASN A 252 -17.22 -9.11 5.22
C ASN A 252 -16.37 -8.11 4.42
N GLU A 253 -16.95 -7.45 3.41
CA GLU A 253 -16.29 -6.37 2.65
C GLU A 253 -15.84 -5.22 3.58
N TYR A 254 -16.69 -4.85 4.53
CA TYR A 254 -16.37 -3.81 5.51
C TYR A 254 -15.29 -4.24 6.50
N ARG A 255 -15.32 -5.48 7.00
CA ARG A 255 -14.26 -6.02 7.86
C ARG A 255 -12.92 -6.03 7.14
N THR A 256 -12.89 -6.56 5.91
CA THR A 256 -11.72 -6.55 5.02
C THR A 256 -11.16 -5.14 4.82
N PHE A 257 -12.04 -4.14 4.68
CA PHE A 257 -11.64 -2.75 4.50
C PHE A 257 -10.98 -2.14 5.75
N MET A 258 -11.31 -2.64 6.94
CA MET A 258 -10.80 -2.17 8.22
C MET A 258 -9.63 -3.00 8.76
N GLU A 259 -9.37 -4.16 8.17
CA GLU A 259 -8.34 -5.11 8.59
C GLU A 259 -6.93 -4.62 8.23
N GLU A 260 -5.97 -4.81 9.14
CA GLU A 260 -4.57 -4.52 8.87
C GLU A 260 -4.05 -5.50 7.81
N ARG A 261 -3.62 -4.96 6.67
CA ARG A 261 -2.92 -5.74 5.65
C ARG A 261 -1.46 -5.35 5.61
N THR A 262 -0.62 -6.13 6.27
CA THR A 262 0.84 -6.13 6.05
C THR A 262 1.18 -7.00 4.84
N HIS A 263 2.45 -7.01 4.42
CA HIS A 263 2.95 -7.83 3.30
C HIS A 263 2.91 -9.37 3.57
N SER A 264 1.92 -9.86 4.30
CA SER A 264 1.80 -11.25 4.76
C SER A 264 0.40 -11.76 4.44
N ALA A 265 0.36 -12.52 3.33
CA ALA A 265 -0.67 -13.44 2.82
C ALA A 265 -2.10 -12.90 2.55
N THR A 266 -2.61 -13.29 1.38
CA THR A 266 -4.00 -13.12 0.92
C THR A 266 -5.02 -13.90 1.74
N ILE A 267 -4.56 -14.85 2.54
CA ILE A 267 -5.32 -15.62 3.51
C ILE A 267 -4.58 -15.49 4.84
N ASN A 268 -5.31 -15.18 5.89
CA ASN A 268 -4.74 -15.18 7.22
C ASN A 268 -4.34 -16.63 7.58
N ASN A 269 -3.04 -16.91 7.67
CA ASN A 269 -2.54 -18.25 8.04
C ASN A 269 -3.09 -18.69 9.41
N ASP A 270 -3.32 -17.75 10.32
CA ASP A 270 -3.92 -18.02 11.63
C ASP A 270 -5.40 -18.42 11.47
N ALA A 271 -6.12 -17.85 10.50
CA ALA A 271 -7.51 -18.24 10.22
C ALA A 271 -7.60 -19.67 9.68
N ARG A 272 -6.66 -20.10 8.83
CA ARG A 272 -6.60 -21.50 8.35
C ARG A 272 -6.25 -22.47 9.48
N ALA A 273 -5.26 -22.15 10.31
CA ALA A 273 -4.88 -22.97 11.44
C ALA A 273 -6.02 -23.08 12.48
N LEU A 274 -6.66 -21.96 12.81
CA LEU A 274 -7.82 -21.91 13.70
C LEU A 274 -9.03 -22.65 13.12
N TRP A 275 -9.25 -22.56 11.80
CA TRP A 275 -10.32 -23.27 11.12
C TRP A 275 -10.12 -24.79 11.22
N LEU A 276 -8.91 -25.29 10.95
CA LEU A 276 -8.58 -26.70 11.13
C LEU A 276 -8.83 -27.14 12.57
N GLN A 277 -8.35 -26.37 13.54
CA GLN A 277 -8.49 -26.68 14.96
C GLN A 277 -9.95 -26.68 15.46
N SER A 278 -10.83 -25.95 14.78
CA SER A 278 -12.25 -25.83 15.16
C SER A 278 -13.20 -26.72 14.37
N ASN A 279 -12.78 -27.23 13.20
CA ASN A 279 -13.64 -28.01 12.31
C ASN A 279 -13.12 -29.43 12.05
N THR A 280 -11.94 -29.78 12.55
CA THR A 280 -11.39 -31.15 12.45
C THR A 280 -11.15 -31.72 13.85
N GLU A 281 -11.46 -33.00 14.05
CA GLU A 281 -11.34 -33.67 15.37
C GLU A 281 -9.90 -34.05 15.75
N GLU A 282 -8.93 -33.82 14.87
CA GLU A 282 -7.53 -34.28 15.02
C GLU A 282 -6.57 -33.13 15.33
N ASP A 283 -5.58 -33.41 16.17
CA ASP A 283 -4.61 -32.42 16.65
C ASP A 283 -3.72 -31.91 15.50
N SER A 284 -4.00 -30.67 15.07
CA SER A 284 -3.37 -30.01 13.91
C SER A 284 -1.84 -29.94 13.93
N SER A 285 -1.19 -30.25 15.07
CA SER A 285 0.27 -30.24 15.21
C SER A 285 1.00 -31.44 14.61
N GLU A 286 0.30 -32.52 14.22
CA GLU A 286 0.93 -33.74 13.67
C GLU A 286 0.71 -33.96 12.16
N TYR A 287 -0.08 -33.15 11.49
CA TYR A 287 -0.39 -33.37 10.07
C TYR A 287 0.71 -32.90 9.12
N ASN A 288 1.04 -33.74 8.12
CA ASN A 288 1.64 -33.25 6.89
C ASN A 288 0.60 -32.48 6.05
N GLU A 289 1.05 -31.64 5.13
CA GLU A 289 0.18 -30.74 4.34
C GLU A 289 -0.97 -31.44 3.61
N ILE A 290 -0.73 -32.68 3.14
CA ILE A 290 -1.70 -33.47 2.39
C ILE A 290 -2.79 -33.97 3.33
N ASP A 291 -2.44 -34.42 4.52
CA ASP A 291 -3.40 -34.95 5.47
C ASP A 291 -4.26 -33.83 6.09
N ALA A 292 -3.68 -32.65 6.31
CA ALA A 292 -4.46 -31.46 6.65
C ALA A 292 -5.43 -31.05 5.53
N ALA A 293 -5.02 -31.18 4.26
CA ALA A 293 -5.90 -30.93 3.12
C ALA A 293 -7.07 -31.93 3.09
N LYS A 294 -6.80 -33.21 3.35
CA LYS A 294 -7.82 -34.27 3.38
C LYS A 294 -8.82 -34.04 4.51
N ALA A 295 -8.32 -33.70 5.70
CA ALA A 295 -9.16 -33.43 6.86
C ALA A 295 -10.11 -32.25 6.58
N ALA A 296 -9.59 -31.18 5.96
CA ALA A 296 -10.41 -30.05 5.56
C ALA A 296 -11.42 -30.41 4.46
N PHE A 297 -11.00 -31.14 3.42
CA PHE A 297 -11.90 -31.59 2.36
C PHE A 297 -13.07 -32.41 2.93
N LYS A 298 -12.77 -33.40 3.77
CA LYS A 298 -13.77 -34.25 4.41
C LYS A 298 -14.72 -33.47 5.33
N SER A 299 -14.20 -32.44 6.02
CA SER A 299 -15.03 -31.57 6.86
C SER A 299 -15.96 -30.66 6.05
N LEU A 300 -15.61 -30.38 4.80
CA LEU A 300 -16.38 -29.50 3.92
C LEU A 300 -17.41 -30.26 3.09
N ASP A 301 -17.07 -31.48 2.66
CA ASP A 301 -17.91 -32.42 1.91
C ASP A 301 -18.99 -33.00 2.84
N ARG A 302 -20.02 -32.18 3.10
CA ARG A 302 -21.04 -32.47 4.13
C ARG A 302 -21.98 -33.57 3.70
N ASP A 303 -22.19 -33.71 2.39
CA ASP A 303 -23.05 -34.73 1.81
C ASP A 303 -22.31 -36.03 1.47
N GLU A 304 -20.99 -36.06 1.75
CA GLU A 304 -20.09 -37.18 1.45
C GLU A 304 -20.14 -37.60 -0.03
N SER A 305 -20.40 -36.64 -0.92
CA SER A 305 -20.47 -36.88 -2.36
C SER A 305 -19.10 -37.21 -2.97
N GLY A 306 -18.01 -36.87 -2.26
CA GLY A 306 -16.64 -36.99 -2.75
C GLY A 306 -16.21 -35.82 -3.64
N THR A 307 -17.07 -34.82 -3.82
CA THR A 307 -16.77 -33.54 -4.48
C THR A 307 -17.26 -32.39 -3.61
N LEU A 308 -16.64 -31.22 -3.73
CA LEU A 308 -17.10 -30.01 -3.04
C LEU A 308 -17.91 -29.14 -3.97
N ASP A 309 -19.12 -28.79 -3.55
CA ASP A 309 -19.97 -27.89 -4.30
C ASP A 309 -19.60 -26.40 -4.09
N VAL A 310 -20.30 -25.52 -4.81
CA VAL A 310 -20.07 -24.07 -4.77
C VAL A 310 -20.33 -23.49 -3.38
N GLU A 311 -21.34 -24.00 -2.66
CA GLU A 311 -21.74 -23.50 -1.34
C GLU A 311 -20.73 -23.93 -0.27
N GLU A 312 -20.19 -25.15 -0.36
CA GLU A 312 -19.16 -25.69 0.53
C GLU A 312 -17.83 -24.93 0.38
N ILE A 313 -17.42 -24.64 -0.86
CA ILE A 313 -16.23 -23.84 -1.14
C ILE A 313 -16.43 -22.39 -0.69
N GLU A 314 -17.61 -21.80 -0.96
CA GLU A 314 -17.94 -20.43 -0.53
C GLU A 314 -17.89 -20.32 1.00
N SER A 315 -18.40 -21.33 1.72
CA SER A 315 -18.34 -21.40 3.17
C SER A 315 -16.89 -21.41 3.67
N LEU A 316 -16.01 -22.25 3.09
CA LEU A 316 -14.59 -22.27 3.45
C LEU A 316 -13.92 -20.93 3.19
N LEU A 317 -14.02 -20.43 1.97
CA LEU A 317 -13.35 -19.19 1.57
C LEU A 317 -13.84 -17.99 2.39
N THR A 318 -15.11 -18.00 2.82
CA THR A 318 -15.65 -16.97 3.72
C THR A 318 -15.03 -17.08 5.10
N SER A 319 -14.89 -18.31 5.62
CA SER A 319 -14.25 -18.56 6.92
C SER A 319 -12.77 -18.18 6.94
N TRP A 320 -12.10 -18.27 5.79
CA TRP A 320 -10.71 -17.87 5.58
C TRP A 320 -10.53 -16.39 5.24
N HIS A 321 -11.62 -15.62 5.28
CA HIS A 321 -11.64 -14.19 4.94
C HIS A 321 -11.11 -13.90 3.52
N ALA A 322 -11.32 -14.83 2.59
CA ALA A 322 -10.96 -14.64 1.19
C ALA A 322 -11.66 -13.39 0.64
N THR A 323 -10.93 -12.62 -0.17
CA THR A 323 -11.51 -11.40 -0.75
C THR A 323 -12.68 -11.75 -1.69
N PRO A 324 -13.69 -10.88 -1.84
CA PRO A 324 -14.82 -11.13 -2.74
C PRO A 324 -14.42 -11.44 -4.18
N HIS A 325 -13.25 -10.97 -4.62
CA HIS A 325 -12.72 -11.23 -5.95
C HIS A 325 -12.12 -12.64 -6.07
N VAL A 326 -11.30 -13.04 -5.10
CA VAL A 326 -10.80 -14.43 -5.00
C VAL A 326 -11.98 -15.39 -4.91
N MET A 327 -12.96 -15.07 -4.06
CA MET A 327 -14.22 -15.81 -3.96
C MET A 327 -14.88 -15.95 -5.32
N GLN A 328 -15.24 -14.84 -5.98
CA GLN A 328 -15.96 -14.86 -7.25
C GLN A 328 -15.21 -15.64 -8.34
N ALA A 329 -13.90 -15.43 -8.46
CA ALA A 329 -13.13 -16.11 -9.50
C ALA A 329 -13.01 -17.63 -9.22
N PHE A 330 -13.06 -18.06 -7.96
CA PHE A 330 -13.15 -19.48 -7.60
C PHE A 330 -14.53 -20.04 -7.90
N LEU A 331 -15.59 -19.32 -7.51
CA LEU A 331 -16.97 -19.73 -7.79
C LEU A 331 -17.26 -19.79 -9.29
N ASP A 332 -16.71 -18.88 -10.10
CA ASP A 332 -16.84 -18.91 -11.57
C ASP A 332 -16.17 -20.14 -12.19
N ARG A 333 -15.08 -20.62 -11.59
CA ARG A 333 -14.35 -21.84 -12.04
C ARG A 333 -15.00 -23.13 -11.54
N CYS A 334 -15.65 -23.09 -10.37
CA CYS A 334 -16.32 -24.25 -9.76
C CYS A 334 -17.80 -24.38 -10.16
N GLY A 335 -18.45 -23.28 -10.55
CA GLY A 335 -19.91 -23.19 -10.76
C GLY A 335 -20.44 -23.78 -12.07
N GLY A 336 -19.60 -24.45 -12.86
CA GLY A 336 -19.98 -25.06 -14.14
C GLY A 336 -20.09 -26.59 -14.16
N GLY A 337 -19.80 -27.29 -13.05
CA GLY A 337 -19.66 -28.77 -13.02
C GLY A 337 -20.22 -29.44 -11.75
N GLU A 338 -19.99 -30.75 -11.60
CA GLU A 338 -20.43 -31.62 -10.50
C GLU A 338 -19.67 -31.40 -9.16
N GLY A 339 -19.15 -30.20 -8.93
CA GLY A 339 -18.24 -29.88 -7.82
C GLY A 339 -16.75 -30.14 -8.13
N ILE A 340 -15.87 -29.91 -7.16
CA ILE A 340 -14.42 -30.15 -7.30
C ILE A 340 -13.97 -31.36 -6.47
N ASP A 341 -13.14 -32.22 -7.05
CA ASP A 341 -12.58 -33.36 -6.33
C ASP A 341 -11.44 -32.95 -5.37
N PHE A 342 -10.98 -33.90 -4.57
CA PHE A 342 -9.91 -33.67 -3.59
C PHE A 342 -8.60 -33.15 -4.20
N ASP A 343 -8.18 -33.67 -5.35
CA ASP A 343 -6.90 -33.24 -5.95
C ASP A 343 -7.01 -31.81 -6.48
N THR A 344 -8.17 -31.45 -7.06
CA THR A 344 -8.49 -30.10 -7.50
C THR A 344 -8.57 -29.15 -6.31
N PHE A 345 -9.28 -29.50 -5.24
CA PHE A 345 -9.34 -28.72 -4.00
C PHE A 345 -7.95 -28.47 -3.42
N ARG A 346 -7.13 -29.53 -3.30
CA ARG A 346 -5.80 -29.45 -2.72
C ARG A 346 -4.87 -28.55 -3.54
N LYS A 347 -4.90 -28.67 -4.88
CA LYS A 347 -4.03 -27.90 -5.77
C LYS A 347 -4.48 -26.46 -5.95
N SER A 348 -5.76 -26.15 -5.77
CA SER A 348 -6.31 -24.82 -6.01
C SER A 348 -6.66 -24.09 -4.72
N VAL A 349 -7.74 -24.47 -4.04
CA VAL A 349 -8.29 -23.82 -2.85
C VAL A 349 -7.35 -23.93 -1.65
N TRP A 350 -6.85 -25.14 -1.36
CA TRP A 350 -5.99 -25.40 -0.20
C TRP A 350 -4.62 -24.71 -0.30
N ALA A 351 -4.09 -24.63 -1.53
CA ALA A 351 -2.78 -24.03 -1.81
C ALA A 351 -2.73 -22.51 -1.55
N LEU A 352 -3.88 -21.81 -1.58
CA LEU A 352 -3.96 -20.38 -1.29
C LEU A 352 -3.55 -20.03 0.14
N GLY A 353 -3.81 -20.92 1.10
CA GLY A 353 -3.54 -20.70 2.52
C GLY A 353 -2.15 -21.14 2.97
N ASN A 354 -1.27 -21.57 2.04
CA ASN A 354 0.02 -22.19 2.36
C ASN A 354 1.25 -21.41 1.89
N VAL A 355 1.11 -20.08 1.77
CA VAL A 355 2.15 -19.16 1.26
C VAL A 355 3.48 -19.34 2.00
N GLU A 356 3.46 -19.52 3.33
CA GLU A 356 4.66 -19.64 4.15
C GLU A 356 5.46 -20.92 3.86
N SER A 357 4.78 -22.08 3.76
CA SER A 357 5.42 -23.33 3.38
C SER A 357 5.99 -23.29 1.96
N ARG A 358 5.32 -22.59 1.03
CA ARG A 358 5.81 -22.41 -0.34
C ARG A 358 7.02 -21.45 -0.40
N VAL A 359 7.05 -20.39 0.41
CA VAL A 359 8.23 -19.53 0.57
C VAL A 359 9.41 -20.31 1.17
N MET A 360 9.15 -21.17 2.16
CA MET A 360 10.16 -22.07 2.72
C MET A 360 10.70 -23.06 1.70
N ALA A 361 9.86 -23.58 0.80
CA ALA A 361 10.30 -24.44 -0.29
C ALA A 361 11.29 -23.70 -1.24
N VAL A 362 11.02 -22.44 -1.59
CA VAL A 362 11.94 -21.61 -2.40
C VAL A 362 13.26 -21.38 -1.66
N LYS A 363 13.22 -21.05 -0.37
CA LYS A 363 14.43 -20.86 0.47
C LYS A 363 15.28 -22.14 0.58
N THR A 364 14.63 -23.27 0.82
CA THR A 364 15.31 -24.54 1.13
C THR A 364 15.95 -25.14 -0.12
N SER A 365 15.35 -24.90 -1.29
CA SER A 365 15.80 -25.49 -2.54
C SER A 365 16.73 -24.59 -3.37
N GLY A 366 16.81 -23.29 -3.11
CA GLY A 366 17.58 -22.32 -3.91
C GLY A 366 18.82 -21.76 -3.22
N ALA A 367 19.69 -21.14 -4.00
CA ALA A 367 20.86 -20.42 -3.52
C ALA A 367 20.86 -18.95 -4.00
N MET A 368 21.57 -18.05 -3.29
CA MET A 368 21.62 -16.63 -3.68
C MET A 368 22.32 -16.41 -5.03
N ASP A 369 23.24 -17.31 -5.39
CA ASP A 369 24.04 -17.33 -6.62
C ASP A 369 23.38 -18.08 -7.78
N ASP A 370 22.15 -18.61 -7.61
CA ASP A 370 21.36 -19.18 -8.71
C ASP A 370 21.31 -18.20 -9.89
N ASP A 371 21.40 -18.70 -11.12
CA ASP A 371 21.28 -17.86 -12.31
C ASP A 371 19.86 -17.28 -12.45
N ASP A 372 19.71 -16.23 -13.27
CA ASP A 372 18.46 -15.52 -13.44
C ASP A 372 17.30 -16.41 -13.91
N LYS A 373 17.57 -17.44 -14.74
CA LYS A 373 16.55 -18.37 -15.23
C LYS A 373 16.07 -19.30 -14.11
N THR A 374 17.00 -19.86 -13.34
CA THR A 374 16.68 -20.68 -12.17
C THR A 374 15.88 -19.90 -11.13
N LYS A 375 16.26 -18.65 -10.87
CA LYS A 375 15.52 -17.74 -9.97
C LYS A 375 14.10 -17.51 -10.44
N ALA A 376 13.92 -17.19 -11.73
CA ALA A 376 12.61 -16.96 -12.31
C ALA A 376 11.74 -18.23 -12.25
N GLN A 377 12.30 -19.39 -12.59
CA GLN A 377 11.59 -20.67 -12.56
C GLN A 377 11.04 -21.01 -11.16
N ARG A 378 11.85 -20.85 -10.11
CA ARG A 378 11.39 -21.11 -8.73
C ARG A 378 10.25 -20.21 -8.29
N ILE A 379 10.29 -18.93 -8.68
CA ILE A 379 9.19 -18.00 -8.39
C ILE A 379 7.97 -18.31 -9.26
N PHE A 380 8.17 -18.73 -10.51
CA PHE A 380 7.09 -19.14 -11.38
C PHE A 380 6.33 -20.34 -10.79
N GLU A 381 7.04 -21.41 -10.38
CA GLU A 381 6.45 -22.58 -9.72
C GLU A 381 5.78 -22.24 -8.36
N PHE A 382 6.20 -21.14 -7.73
CA PHE A 382 5.54 -20.60 -6.55
C PHE A 382 4.24 -19.85 -6.89
N LEU A 383 4.13 -19.23 -8.06
CA LEU A 383 2.94 -18.49 -8.48
C LEU A 383 1.93 -19.36 -9.23
N ASP A 384 2.42 -20.34 -9.99
CA ASP A 384 1.65 -21.39 -10.67
C ASP A 384 1.13 -22.38 -9.61
N ILE A 385 -0.01 -22.04 -9.03
CA ILE A 385 -0.71 -22.75 -7.96
C ILE A 385 -1.17 -24.12 -8.46
N ASP A 386 -1.79 -24.17 -9.63
CA ASP A 386 -2.38 -25.39 -10.17
C ASP A 386 -1.40 -26.27 -10.96
N LYS A 387 -0.16 -25.78 -11.15
CA LYS A 387 0.92 -26.43 -11.93
C LYS A 387 0.52 -26.63 -13.38
N SER A 388 -0.27 -25.72 -13.94
CA SER A 388 -0.65 -25.74 -15.35
C SER A 388 0.53 -25.46 -16.28
N GLY A 389 1.64 -24.93 -15.76
CA GLY A 389 2.77 -24.42 -16.53
C GLY A 389 2.57 -22.98 -17.00
N TYR A 390 1.52 -22.31 -16.52
CA TYR A 390 1.13 -20.95 -16.89
C TYR A 390 0.71 -20.18 -15.64
N ILE A 391 0.99 -18.87 -15.61
CA ILE A 391 0.36 -17.97 -14.65
C ILE A 391 -0.93 -17.43 -15.27
N GLU A 392 -2.06 -17.71 -14.63
CA GLU A 392 -3.40 -17.30 -15.06
C GLU A 392 -3.91 -16.06 -14.30
N LEU A 393 -5.07 -15.55 -14.70
CA LEU A 393 -5.66 -14.33 -14.12
C LEU A 393 -5.81 -14.43 -12.60
N MET A 394 -6.28 -15.56 -12.08
CA MET A 394 -6.48 -15.79 -10.65
C MET A 394 -5.18 -15.65 -9.85
N GLU A 395 -4.11 -16.29 -10.32
CA GLU A 395 -2.80 -16.29 -9.64
C GLU A 395 -2.20 -14.89 -9.65
N MET A 396 -2.41 -14.16 -10.74
CA MET A 396 -2.06 -12.75 -10.81
C MET A 396 -2.90 -11.90 -9.86
N GLU A 397 -4.22 -12.11 -9.78
CA GLU A 397 -5.10 -11.40 -8.85
C GLU A 397 -4.66 -11.62 -7.41
N LEU A 398 -4.38 -12.86 -7.03
CA LEU A 398 -3.89 -13.22 -5.71
C LEU A 398 -2.59 -12.46 -5.39
N LEU A 399 -1.60 -12.54 -6.27
CA LEU A 399 -0.34 -11.83 -6.11
C LEU A 399 -0.51 -10.32 -5.94
N LEU A 400 -1.37 -9.70 -6.74
CA LEU A 400 -1.61 -8.26 -6.66
C LEU A 400 -2.32 -7.89 -5.34
N VAL A 401 -3.27 -8.69 -4.89
CA VAL A 401 -3.93 -8.50 -3.60
C VAL A 401 -2.93 -8.62 -2.45
N GLU A 402 -2.01 -9.60 -2.48
CA GLU A 402 -0.92 -9.72 -1.49
C GLU A 402 -0.02 -8.48 -1.47
N TRP A 403 0.14 -7.82 -2.61
CA TRP A 403 0.91 -6.59 -2.74
C TRP A 403 0.12 -5.32 -2.40
N GLY A 404 -1.09 -5.48 -1.85
CA GLY A 404 -1.97 -4.40 -1.43
C GLY A 404 -2.61 -3.66 -2.60
N MET A 405 -2.55 -4.22 -3.81
CA MET A 405 -3.19 -3.70 -5.02
C MET A 405 -4.60 -4.26 -5.16
N THR A 406 -5.37 -3.65 -6.04
CA THR A 406 -6.72 -4.08 -6.37
C THR A 406 -6.66 -5.18 -7.43
N SER A 407 -7.44 -6.25 -7.26
CA SER A 407 -7.51 -7.39 -8.19
C SER A 407 -7.81 -6.99 -9.64
N TYR A 408 -8.62 -5.95 -9.88
CA TYR A 408 -8.94 -5.53 -11.26
C TYR A 408 -7.73 -5.08 -12.08
N GLU A 409 -6.59 -4.74 -11.45
CA GLU A 409 -5.36 -4.45 -12.20
C GLU A 409 -4.72 -5.70 -12.79
N ALA A 410 -5.07 -6.90 -12.32
CA ALA A 410 -4.55 -8.17 -12.83
C ALA A 410 -4.89 -8.35 -14.30
N MET A 411 -6.10 -7.97 -14.73
CA MET A 411 -6.46 -7.95 -16.16
C MET A 411 -5.50 -7.11 -17.00
N ALA A 412 -5.00 -5.99 -16.47
CA ALA A 412 -4.02 -5.15 -17.17
C ALA A 412 -2.64 -5.81 -17.26
N TYR A 413 -2.28 -6.63 -16.27
CA TYR A 413 -1.09 -7.48 -16.32
C TYR A 413 -1.28 -8.60 -17.36
N MET A 414 -2.38 -9.34 -17.31
CA MET A 414 -2.66 -10.43 -18.25
C MET A 414 -2.68 -9.93 -19.69
N LYS A 415 -3.37 -8.81 -19.96
CA LYS A 415 -3.39 -8.19 -21.29
C LYS A 415 -2.01 -7.76 -21.79
N ARG A 416 -1.09 -7.42 -20.89
CA ARG A 416 0.24 -6.91 -21.25
C ARG A 416 1.28 -8.00 -21.41
N PHE A 417 1.21 -9.05 -20.59
CA PHE A 417 2.27 -10.05 -20.47
C PHE A 417 1.84 -11.45 -20.90
N GLY A 418 0.54 -11.74 -20.99
CA GLY A 418 0.02 -13.07 -21.27
C GLY A 418 -0.22 -13.35 -22.75
N GLY A 419 0.63 -12.84 -23.64
CA GLY A 419 0.59 -13.16 -25.08
C GLY A 419 -0.79 -13.07 -25.77
N GLU A 420 -0.99 -13.97 -26.73
CA GLU A 420 -2.27 -14.14 -27.46
C GLU A 420 -3.23 -15.11 -26.77
N ASP A 421 -2.73 -16.01 -25.93
CA ASP A 421 -3.51 -17.02 -25.22
C ASP A 421 -4.10 -16.51 -23.88
N GLY A 422 -3.71 -15.31 -23.47
CA GLY A 422 -4.15 -14.68 -22.23
C GLY A 422 -3.51 -15.27 -20.98
N LYS A 423 -2.44 -16.06 -21.12
CA LYS A 423 -1.72 -16.74 -20.03
C LYS A 423 -0.23 -16.40 -20.08
N ILE A 424 0.44 -16.40 -18.94
CA ILE A 424 1.86 -16.03 -18.88
C ILE A 424 2.69 -17.31 -18.75
N SER A 425 3.44 -17.65 -19.79
CA SER A 425 4.40 -18.76 -19.77
C SER A 425 5.65 -18.45 -18.94
N LEU A 426 6.41 -19.49 -18.57
CA LEU A 426 7.69 -19.32 -17.86
C LEU A 426 8.68 -18.42 -18.63
N GLU A 427 8.72 -18.53 -19.95
CA GLU A 427 9.64 -17.73 -20.77
C GLU A 427 9.23 -16.25 -20.76
N GLU A 428 7.94 -15.95 -20.91
CA GLU A 428 7.41 -14.59 -20.80
C GLU A 428 7.62 -14.02 -19.39
N PHE A 429 7.40 -14.84 -18.37
CA PHE A 429 7.66 -14.47 -16.99
C PHE A 429 9.13 -14.12 -16.74
N HIS A 430 10.05 -14.97 -17.19
CA HIS A 430 11.49 -14.75 -17.06
C HIS A 430 11.93 -13.46 -17.77
N GLN A 431 11.54 -13.29 -19.04
CA GLN A 431 12.01 -12.18 -19.87
C GLN A 431 11.30 -10.85 -19.57
N GLN A 432 9.98 -10.87 -19.39
CA GLN A 432 9.16 -9.65 -19.34
C GLN A 432 8.79 -9.23 -17.92
N MET A 433 8.86 -10.15 -16.95
CA MET A 433 8.49 -9.93 -15.55
C MET A 433 9.69 -9.95 -14.59
N ALA A 434 10.89 -9.66 -15.11
CA ALA A 434 12.14 -9.57 -14.35
C ALA A 434 12.05 -8.77 -13.04
N PRO A 435 11.44 -7.56 -13.00
CA PRO A 435 11.31 -6.82 -11.75
C PRO A 435 10.58 -7.63 -10.66
N LEU A 436 9.53 -8.36 -11.03
CA LEU A 436 8.69 -9.13 -10.11
C LEU A 436 9.45 -10.32 -9.53
N TRP A 437 10.00 -11.21 -10.36
CA TRP A 437 10.64 -12.41 -9.82
C TRP A 437 11.98 -12.11 -9.14
N LYS A 438 12.73 -11.10 -9.58
CA LYS A 438 13.95 -10.65 -8.86
C LYS A 438 13.61 -10.18 -7.45
N PHE A 439 12.52 -9.43 -7.32
CA PHE A 439 12.06 -8.96 -6.01
C PHE A 439 11.55 -10.10 -5.14
N ALA A 440 10.68 -10.97 -5.67
CA ALA A 440 10.12 -12.10 -4.95
C ALA A 440 11.21 -13.08 -4.47
N TYR A 441 12.18 -13.40 -5.34
CA TYR A 441 13.32 -14.25 -4.99
C TYR A 441 14.17 -13.62 -3.89
N LYS A 442 14.59 -12.36 -4.06
CA LYS A 442 15.35 -11.62 -3.04
C LYS A 442 14.61 -11.56 -1.70
N ARG A 443 13.28 -11.44 -1.73
CA ARG A 443 12.43 -11.43 -0.54
C ARG A 443 12.39 -12.80 0.14
N ALA A 444 12.23 -13.88 -0.63
CA ALA A 444 12.26 -15.24 -0.10
C ALA A 444 13.56 -15.50 0.68
N PHE A 445 14.73 -15.14 0.14
CA PHE A 445 16.02 -15.33 0.84
C PHE A 445 16.29 -14.33 1.97
N ARG A 446 15.56 -13.23 2.04
CA ARG A 446 15.68 -12.23 3.12
C ARG A 446 14.59 -12.37 4.19
N ALA A 447 13.81 -13.45 4.23
CA ALA A 447 12.60 -13.46 5.07
C ALA A 447 12.84 -13.41 6.59
N ASP A 448 14.09 -13.45 7.07
CA ASP A 448 14.43 -13.10 8.47
C ASP A 448 14.46 -11.57 8.71
N ALA A 449 14.35 -10.78 7.65
CA ALA A 449 14.49 -9.33 7.61
C ALA A 449 13.42 -8.66 6.73
N ALA A 450 12.19 -9.18 6.72
CA ALA A 450 11.08 -8.59 5.98
C ALA A 450 10.84 -7.13 6.42
N GLN A 451 11.44 -6.18 5.70
CA GLN A 451 11.30 -4.75 5.93
C GLN A 451 9.86 -4.35 5.55
N PRO A 452 9.04 -3.80 6.46
CA PRO A 452 7.66 -3.44 6.12
C PRO A 452 7.52 -2.11 5.39
N LEU A 453 8.61 -1.35 5.22
CA LEU A 453 8.55 0.03 4.74
C LEU A 453 9.64 0.24 3.71
N HIS A 454 9.23 0.17 2.45
CA HIS A 454 9.93 0.80 1.34
C HIS A 454 9.09 1.98 0.85
#